data_AF-A0A091GCB6-F1
#
_entry.id   AF-A0A091GCB6-F1
#
_cell.length_a   1.000
_cell.length_b   1.000
_cell.length_c   1.000
_cell.angle_alpha   90.00
_cell.angle_beta   90.00
_cell.angle_gamma   90.00
#
_symmetry.space_group_name_H-M   'P 1'
#
loop_
_entity.id
_entity.type
_entity.pdbx_description
1 polymer ?
#
loop_
_entity_poly.entity_id
_entity_poly.type
_entity_poly.pdbx_seq_one_letter_code
_entity_poly.pdbx_strand_id
1 'polypeptide(L)'
;ETLQRIVSTLANKNDEIHNFIDMLNHTIENVQVNSSNAISDLDEEFDGLYSILDEMKGNMASTIQQEEARKIQALQDQLNQCSNALESSEELLELAAQSLDIKDPVAFLKAARQIKDRVTMASAFCISLKPKVSDSMTHLMVDFALERRMLQAVKFLPVPKAPEIDIAACLVADNCVTVSWRMSEEDSRIDHFVLEYRKTNFDGLPRLKDEQPWEVIDYIKATEYTLSGLKFDTKYMNVRVQACNKAIAGEYSDPVTLETKAFVFSLDGTSSHMNLKVEDTYVEWDPTGGKGQEKIKGKENKSSVHFWNSIQILNDSFLPRSGAPSPKRTPISTRSPARRSRDHFTGESYTVLGDTAIESGQHYWEVRAQKDCKSYCVGVTYRNLGKFDQLGKTSSSWCIHVNNWLQTTFSAKHNNKTKTLDIPVPDRIGIYCDFNGGQLAFYNANSKELLHTFRTKFTQPLLPGFMIWCGGLTVSTGLQVPSAMKTLQKSENGLSGSTSSLN
;
A
#
# COMPACT_ATOMS: atom_id res chain seq x y z
N GLU A 1 -27.35 46.39 34.69
CA GLU A 1 -26.16 46.03 33.87
C GLU A 1 -25.23 45.03 34.58
N THR A 2 -24.45 45.41 35.60
CA THR A 2 -23.48 44.50 36.26
C THR A 2 -24.08 43.18 36.74
N LEU A 3 -25.24 43.21 37.41
CA LEU A 3 -25.97 42.01 37.86
C LEU A 3 -26.37 41.10 36.68
N GLN A 4 -26.76 41.68 35.55
CA GLN A 4 -27.16 40.95 34.34
C GLN A 4 -25.95 40.22 33.73
N ARG A 5 -24.77 40.84 33.73
CA ARG A 5 -23.51 40.19 33.31
C ARG A 5 -23.13 39.02 34.23
N ILE A 6 -23.34 39.16 35.55
CA ILE A 6 -23.13 38.07 36.52
C ILE A 6 -24.10 36.91 36.26
N VAL A 7 -25.39 37.21 36.07
CA VAL A 7 -26.42 36.20 35.75
C VAL A 7 -26.09 35.46 34.44
N SER A 8 -25.71 36.15 33.37
CA SER A 8 -25.29 35.50 32.12
C SER A 8 -24.03 34.64 32.28
N THR A 9 -23.06 35.07 33.09
CA THR A 9 -21.85 34.28 33.36
C THR A 9 -22.18 33.01 34.14
N LEU A 10 -23.09 33.11 35.11
CA LEU A 10 -23.53 31.97 35.91
C LEU A 10 -24.39 30.99 35.09
N ALA A 11 -25.25 31.50 34.21
CA ALA A 11 -26.04 30.68 33.29
C ALA A 11 -25.13 29.86 32.36
N ASN A 12 -24.21 30.52 31.64
CA ASN A 12 -23.23 29.84 30.79
C ASN A 12 -22.44 28.77 31.56
N LYS A 13 -22.06 29.06 32.82
CA LYS A 13 -21.28 28.12 33.61
C LYS A 13 -22.11 26.95 34.15
N ASN A 14 -23.40 27.15 34.42
CA ASN A 14 -24.34 26.05 34.66
C ASN A 14 -24.48 25.18 33.40
N ASP A 15 -24.62 25.77 32.22
CA ASP A 15 -24.74 25.02 30.96
C ASP A 15 -23.47 24.18 30.69
N GLU A 16 -22.27 24.75 30.90
CA GLU A 16 -21.01 23.99 30.86
C GLU A 16 -20.97 22.83 31.87
N ILE A 17 -21.49 23.03 33.09
CA ILE A 17 -21.56 21.98 34.12
C ILE A 17 -22.57 20.89 33.74
N HIS A 18 -23.74 21.24 33.19
CA HIS A 18 -24.71 20.28 32.69
C HIS A 18 -24.13 19.42 31.57
N ASN A 19 -23.51 20.04 30.55
CA ASN A 19 -22.83 19.33 29.47
C ASN A 19 -21.72 18.39 29.99
N PHE A 20 -20.98 18.80 31.02
CA PHE A 20 -19.95 17.97 31.65
C PHE A 20 -20.54 16.80 32.44
N ILE A 21 -21.67 17.00 33.13
CA ILE A 21 -22.41 15.93 33.81
C ILE A 21 -22.94 14.90 32.79
N ASP A 22 -23.50 15.34 31.68
CA ASP A 22 -24.01 14.45 30.63
C ASP A 22 -22.87 13.65 29.97
N MET A 23 -21.73 14.29 29.71
CA MET A 23 -20.51 13.62 29.25
C MET A 23 -20.01 12.57 30.27
N LEU A 24 -20.04 12.87 31.57
CA LEU A 24 -19.67 11.91 32.62
C LEU A 24 -20.64 10.73 32.68
N ASN A 25 -21.96 10.97 32.62
CA ASN A 25 -22.97 9.92 32.60
C ASN A 25 -22.77 8.98 31.40
N HIS A 26 -22.57 9.53 30.20
CA HIS A 26 -22.29 8.72 29.00
C HIS A 26 -20.96 7.95 29.13
N THR A 27 -19.93 8.55 29.75
CA THR A 27 -18.66 7.84 30.03
C THR A 27 -18.87 6.67 30.99
N ILE A 28 -19.72 6.82 32.01
CA ILE A 28 -20.06 5.76 32.97
C ILE A 28 -20.80 4.61 32.25
N GLU A 29 -21.79 4.91 31.41
CA GLU A 29 -22.50 3.92 30.60
C GLU A 29 -21.53 3.16 29.67
N ASN A 30 -20.64 3.86 28.97
CA ASN A 30 -19.64 3.24 28.10
C ASN A 30 -18.67 2.34 28.88
N VAL A 31 -18.26 2.72 30.10
CA VAL A 31 -17.43 1.88 30.97
C VAL A 31 -18.19 0.62 31.42
N GLN A 32 -19.49 0.73 31.71
CA GLN A 32 -20.32 -0.43 32.07
C GLN A 32 -20.44 -1.42 30.89
N VAL A 33 -20.72 -0.93 29.68
CA VAL A 33 -20.80 -1.76 28.47
C VAL A 33 -19.46 -2.41 28.17
N ASN A 34 -18.36 -1.64 28.16
CA ASN A 34 -17.02 -2.18 27.90
C ASN A 34 -16.59 -3.21 28.96
N SER A 35 -16.95 -3.00 30.23
CA SER A 35 -16.71 -3.98 31.30
C SER A 35 -17.53 -5.25 31.10
N SER A 36 -18.76 -5.17 30.59
CA SER A 36 -19.57 -6.35 30.30
C SER A 36 -18.99 -7.15 29.12
N ASN A 37 -18.52 -6.47 28.08
CA ASN A 37 -17.88 -7.09 26.92
C ASN A 37 -16.58 -7.81 27.35
N ALA A 38 -15.71 -7.14 28.11
CA ALA A 38 -14.46 -7.73 28.59
C ALA A 38 -14.65 -8.94 29.53
N ILE A 39 -15.81 -9.08 30.18
CA ILE A 39 -16.18 -10.30 30.92
C ILE A 39 -16.62 -11.40 29.93
N SER A 40 -17.43 -11.05 28.92
CA SER A 40 -17.84 -12.00 27.87
C SER A 40 -16.64 -12.57 27.11
N ASP A 41 -15.69 -11.73 26.69
CA ASP A 41 -14.47 -12.14 25.99
C ASP A 41 -13.60 -13.07 26.87
N LEU A 42 -13.60 -12.85 28.19
CA LEU A 42 -12.89 -13.69 29.15
C LEU A 42 -13.57 -15.06 29.31
N ASP A 43 -14.90 -15.08 29.41
CA ASP A 43 -15.69 -16.31 29.50
C ASP A 43 -15.52 -17.15 28.22
N GLU A 44 -15.50 -16.54 27.03
CA GLU A 44 -15.24 -17.23 25.75
C GLU A 44 -13.86 -17.92 25.70
N GLU A 45 -12.78 -17.26 26.16
CA GLU A 45 -11.44 -17.86 26.25
C GLU A 45 -11.40 -19.02 27.27
N PHE A 46 -12.14 -18.92 28.39
CA PHE A 46 -12.27 -20.02 29.35
C PHE A 46 -13.08 -21.19 28.81
N ASP A 47 -14.18 -20.95 28.10
CA ASP A 47 -14.98 -21.99 27.43
C ASP A 47 -14.15 -22.72 26.35
N GLY A 48 -13.28 -22.00 25.64
CA GLY A 48 -12.28 -22.61 24.75
C GLY A 48 -11.34 -23.58 25.48
N LEU A 49 -10.82 -23.20 26.65
CA LEU A 49 -9.98 -24.07 27.48
C LEU A 49 -10.76 -25.27 28.05
N TYR A 50 -12.02 -25.07 28.51
CA TYR A 50 -12.85 -26.16 29.01
C TYR A 50 -13.17 -27.19 27.92
N SER A 51 -13.45 -26.74 26.69
CA SER A 51 -13.69 -27.60 25.53
C SER A 51 -12.50 -28.52 25.26
N ILE A 52 -11.28 -27.95 25.20
CA ILE A 52 -10.04 -28.72 25.01
C ILE A 52 -9.81 -29.74 26.14
N LEU A 53 -10.07 -29.34 27.39
CA LEU A 53 -9.90 -30.23 28.54
C LEU A 53 -10.92 -31.37 28.57
N ASP A 54 -12.18 -31.14 28.17
CA ASP A 54 -13.19 -32.20 28.12
C ASP A 54 -12.97 -33.14 26.93
N GLU A 55 -12.54 -32.64 25.76
CA GLU A 55 -12.13 -33.48 24.63
C GLU A 55 -10.95 -34.39 25.02
N MET A 56 -9.90 -33.82 25.63
CA MET A 56 -8.74 -34.59 26.12
C MET A 56 -9.16 -35.67 27.13
N LYS A 57 -10.03 -35.32 28.09
CA LYS A 57 -10.60 -36.25 29.07
C LYS A 57 -11.42 -37.35 28.40
N GLY A 58 -12.23 -37.03 27.40
CA GLY A 58 -13.01 -38.00 26.62
C GLY A 58 -12.11 -39.00 25.88
N ASN A 59 -11.07 -38.52 25.22
CA ASN A 59 -10.08 -39.33 24.51
C ASN A 59 -9.30 -40.28 25.46
N MET A 60 -8.88 -39.77 26.63
CA MET A 60 -8.23 -40.59 27.67
C MET A 60 -9.19 -41.63 28.26
N ALA A 61 -10.44 -41.25 28.56
CA ALA A 61 -11.45 -42.18 29.09
C ALA A 61 -11.80 -43.29 28.10
N SER A 62 -11.92 -42.97 26.80
CA SER A 62 -12.13 -43.95 25.74
C SER A 62 -10.98 -44.96 25.66
N THR A 63 -9.74 -44.49 25.79
CA THR A 63 -8.55 -45.37 25.82
C THR A 63 -8.58 -46.34 27.01
N ILE A 64 -8.98 -45.87 28.20
CA ILE A 64 -9.12 -46.71 29.40
C ILE A 64 -10.24 -47.75 29.21
N GLN A 65 -11.41 -47.34 28.71
CA GLN A 65 -12.54 -48.24 28.42
C GLN A 65 -12.18 -49.30 27.36
N GLN A 66 -11.38 -48.94 26.35
CA GLN A 66 -10.91 -49.88 25.34
C GLN A 66 -9.97 -50.94 25.93
N GLU A 67 -9.03 -50.55 26.79
CA GLU A 67 -8.13 -51.51 27.45
C GLU A 67 -8.86 -52.37 28.50
N GLU A 68 -9.85 -51.80 29.21
CA GLU A 68 -10.76 -52.55 30.07
C GLU A 68 -11.51 -53.63 29.27
N ALA A 69 -12.20 -53.24 28.19
CA ALA A 69 -12.93 -54.18 27.33
C ALA A 69 -12.00 -55.25 26.73
N ARG A 70 -10.79 -54.87 26.29
CA ARG A 70 -9.80 -55.81 25.74
C ARG A 70 -9.34 -56.84 26.78
N LYS A 71 -9.09 -56.41 28.02
CA LYS A 71 -8.69 -57.30 29.12
C LYS A 71 -9.84 -58.20 29.57
N ILE A 72 -11.05 -57.65 29.72
CA ILE A 72 -12.25 -58.43 30.07
C ILE A 72 -12.52 -59.50 29.01
N GLN A 73 -12.48 -59.15 27.73
CA GLN A 73 -12.65 -60.13 26.64
C GLN A 73 -11.58 -61.22 26.70
N ALA A 74 -10.31 -60.86 26.88
CA ALA A 74 -9.22 -61.84 26.97
C ALA A 74 -9.35 -62.80 28.17
N LEU A 75 -9.92 -62.34 29.28
CA LEU A 75 -10.23 -63.17 30.45
C LEU A 75 -11.48 -64.03 30.24
N GLN A 76 -12.53 -63.49 29.61
CA GLN A 76 -13.74 -64.24 29.25
C GLN A 76 -13.43 -65.37 28.25
N ASP A 77 -12.61 -65.11 27.24
CA ASP A 77 -12.14 -66.12 26.29
C ASP A 77 -11.36 -67.24 26.99
N GLN A 78 -10.49 -66.89 27.95
CA GLN A 78 -9.76 -67.86 28.77
C GLN A 78 -10.70 -68.64 29.69
N LEU A 79 -11.70 -68.00 30.30
CA LEU A 79 -12.69 -68.63 31.17
C LEU A 79 -13.52 -69.65 30.39
N ASN A 80 -14.00 -69.28 29.20
CA ASN A 80 -14.74 -70.18 28.31
C ASN A 80 -13.89 -71.39 27.88
N GLN A 81 -12.61 -71.17 27.53
CA GLN A 81 -11.68 -72.25 27.22
C GLN A 81 -11.46 -73.20 28.41
N CYS A 82 -11.32 -72.66 29.63
CA CYS A 82 -11.18 -73.46 30.85
C CYS A 82 -12.47 -74.23 31.16
N SER A 83 -13.64 -73.61 31.01
CA SER A 83 -14.95 -74.24 31.24
C SER A 83 -15.18 -75.42 30.31
N ASN A 84 -14.99 -75.23 29.00
CA ASN A 84 -15.18 -76.28 28.00
C ASN A 84 -14.16 -77.43 28.17
N ALA A 85 -12.93 -77.11 28.57
CA ALA A 85 -11.90 -78.11 28.86
C ALA A 85 -12.20 -78.88 30.16
N LEU A 86 -12.76 -78.23 31.18
CA LEU A 86 -13.20 -78.87 32.41
C LEU A 86 -14.38 -79.81 32.15
N GLU A 87 -15.44 -79.34 31.48
CA GLU A 87 -16.62 -80.14 31.10
C GLU A 87 -16.19 -81.40 30.30
N SER A 88 -15.35 -81.24 29.28
CA SER A 88 -14.82 -82.38 28.52
C SER A 88 -13.95 -83.33 29.37
N SER A 89 -13.24 -82.82 30.37
CA SER A 89 -12.47 -83.64 31.30
C SER A 89 -13.37 -84.38 32.31
N GLU A 90 -14.49 -83.79 32.72
CA GLU A 90 -15.48 -84.40 33.60
C GLU A 90 -16.23 -85.52 32.87
N GLU A 91 -16.64 -85.31 31.61
CA GLU A 91 -17.19 -86.37 30.75
C GLU A 91 -16.22 -87.56 30.59
N LEU A 92 -14.93 -87.29 30.35
CA LEU A 92 -13.91 -88.34 30.23
C LEU A 92 -13.67 -89.07 31.55
N LEU A 93 -13.74 -88.37 32.69
CA LEU A 93 -13.65 -88.96 34.02
C LEU A 93 -14.85 -89.87 34.30
N GLU A 94 -16.06 -89.46 33.93
CA GLU A 94 -17.27 -90.26 34.09
C GLU A 94 -17.23 -91.51 33.20
N LEU A 95 -16.89 -91.37 31.92
CA LEU A 95 -16.70 -92.51 31.00
C LEU A 95 -15.65 -93.50 31.51
N ALA A 96 -14.57 -93.00 32.12
CA ALA A 96 -13.55 -93.85 32.74
C ALA A 96 -14.10 -94.57 33.98
N ALA A 97 -14.83 -93.88 34.85
CA ALA A 97 -15.44 -94.46 36.04
C ALA A 97 -16.48 -95.54 35.70
N GLN A 98 -17.37 -95.28 34.74
CA GLN A 98 -18.35 -96.26 34.25
C GLN A 98 -17.66 -97.48 33.62
N SER A 99 -16.55 -97.28 32.90
CA SER A 99 -15.81 -98.38 32.25
C SER A 99 -15.12 -99.33 33.23
N LEU A 100 -14.90 -98.93 34.50
CA LEU A 100 -14.29 -99.78 35.52
C LEU A 100 -15.22 -100.92 36.01
N ASP A 101 -16.54 -100.83 35.80
CA ASP A 101 -17.51 -101.90 36.15
C ASP A 101 -17.75 -102.90 34.99
N ILE A 102 -17.04 -102.77 33.87
CA ILE A 102 -17.17 -103.70 32.73
C ILE A 102 -16.54 -105.07 33.09
N LYS A 103 -17.40 -106.07 33.27
CA LYS A 103 -17.00 -107.43 33.70
C LYS A 103 -16.48 -108.32 32.56
N ASP A 104 -16.72 -107.97 31.31
CA ASP A 104 -16.15 -108.67 30.15
C ASP A 104 -14.72 -108.16 29.85
N PRO A 105 -13.68 -109.02 29.91
CA PRO A 105 -12.29 -108.59 29.70
C PRO A 105 -12.02 -107.97 28.33
N VAL A 106 -12.71 -108.42 27.28
CA VAL A 106 -12.48 -107.96 25.90
C VAL A 106 -13.11 -106.58 25.68
N ALA A 107 -14.34 -106.36 26.14
CA ALA A 107 -14.99 -105.06 26.15
C ALA A 107 -14.24 -104.06 27.04
N PHE A 108 -13.78 -104.47 28.22
CA PHE A 108 -12.97 -103.62 29.10
C PHE A 108 -11.67 -103.15 28.42
N LEU A 109 -10.90 -104.07 27.81
CA LEU A 109 -9.68 -103.75 27.08
C LEU A 109 -9.92 -102.81 25.88
N LYS A 110 -11.10 -102.87 25.25
CA LYS A 110 -11.50 -101.96 24.18
C LYS A 110 -11.85 -100.56 24.72
N ALA A 111 -12.63 -100.48 25.79
CA ALA A 111 -13.00 -99.21 26.44
C ALA A 111 -11.76 -98.50 27.02
N ALA A 112 -10.91 -99.21 27.76
CA ALA A 112 -9.68 -98.68 28.33
C ALA A 112 -8.72 -98.10 27.27
N ARG A 113 -8.66 -98.70 26.07
CA ARG A 113 -7.88 -98.16 24.95
C ARG A 113 -8.48 -96.86 24.42
N GLN A 114 -9.80 -96.81 24.21
CA GLN A 114 -10.48 -95.59 23.75
C GLN A 114 -10.35 -94.43 24.76
N ILE A 115 -10.43 -94.72 26.06
CA ILE A 115 -10.20 -93.73 27.13
C ILE A 115 -8.75 -93.25 27.09
N LYS A 116 -7.76 -94.16 27.00
CA LYS A 116 -6.35 -93.79 26.89
C LYS A 116 -6.10 -92.83 25.72
N ASP A 117 -6.63 -93.15 24.55
CA ASP A 117 -6.44 -92.34 23.33
C ASP A 117 -7.13 -90.97 23.45
N ARG A 118 -8.30 -90.89 24.11
CA ARG A 118 -9.01 -89.62 24.38
C ARG A 118 -8.31 -88.76 25.45
N VAL A 119 -7.83 -89.36 26.54
CA VAL A 119 -7.13 -88.68 27.63
C VAL A 119 -5.82 -88.06 27.12
N THR A 120 -5.07 -88.76 26.25
CA THR A 120 -3.85 -88.19 25.64
C THR A 120 -4.10 -87.00 24.72
N MET A 121 -5.35 -86.81 24.26
CA MET A 121 -5.76 -85.70 23.40
C MET A 121 -6.64 -84.67 24.12
N ALA A 122 -6.86 -84.80 25.43
CA ALA A 122 -7.78 -83.95 26.18
C ALA A 122 -7.22 -82.53 26.36
N SER A 123 -8.02 -81.52 26.01
CA SER A 123 -7.65 -80.10 26.06
C SER A 123 -7.29 -79.61 27.46
N ALA A 124 -7.84 -80.24 28.51
CA ALA A 124 -7.58 -79.93 29.91
C ALA A 124 -6.09 -79.99 30.32
N PHE A 125 -5.28 -80.83 29.65
CA PHE A 125 -3.83 -80.91 29.92
C PHE A 125 -3.00 -79.87 29.16
N CYS A 126 -3.62 -79.10 28.26
CA CYS A 126 -2.96 -78.13 27.40
C CYS A 126 -3.25 -76.66 27.77
N ILE A 127 -4.16 -76.39 28.71
CA ILE A 127 -4.54 -75.03 29.12
C ILE A 127 -3.63 -74.46 30.22
N SER A 128 -3.44 -73.14 30.22
CA SER A 128 -2.71 -72.42 31.27
C SER A 128 -3.65 -71.94 32.37
N LEU A 129 -3.33 -72.29 33.63
CA LEU A 129 -4.05 -71.87 34.83
C LEU A 129 -3.58 -70.52 35.41
N LYS A 130 -2.81 -69.73 34.64
CA LYS A 130 -2.44 -68.35 35.00
C LYS A 130 -3.25 -67.36 34.17
N PRO A 131 -3.76 -66.25 34.75
CA PRO A 131 -4.42 -65.20 33.98
C PRO A 131 -3.56 -64.70 32.82
N LYS A 132 -4.15 -64.62 31.63
CA LYS A 132 -3.47 -64.22 30.39
C LYS A 132 -3.16 -62.72 30.32
N VAL A 133 -3.81 -61.91 31.16
CA VAL A 133 -3.61 -60.46 31.29
C VAL A 133 -3.58 -60.05 32.76
N SER A 134 -2.90 -58.94 33.07
CA SER A 134 -2.94 -58.32 34.41
C SER A 134 -4.08 -57.31 34.51
N ASP A 135 -4.66 -57.25 35.70
CA ASP A 135 -5.57 -56.23 36.23
C ASP A 135 -5.00 -54.79 36.20
N SER A 136 -3.69 -54.59 36.29
CA SER A 136 -3.09 -53.26 36.46
C SER A 136 -3.33 -52.29 35.29
N MET A 137 -3.89 -51.12 35.60
CA MET A 137 -4.08 -49.99 34.68
C MET A 137 -3.08 -48.85 34.90
N THR A 138 -2.03 -49.04 35.71
CA THR A 138 -1.11 -47.96 36.13
C THR A 138 -0.37 -47.27 34.98
N HIS A 139 -0.22 -47.94 33.84
CA HIS A 139 0.40 -47.38 32.62
C HIS A 139 -0.47 -46.32 31.92
N LEU A 140 -1.73 -46.13 32.35
CA LEU A 140 -2.66 -45.11 31.86
C LEU A 140 -2.84 -43.96 32.88
N MET A 141 -2.00 -43.88 33.91
CA MET A 141 -2.02 -42.76 34.86
C MET A 141 -1.49 -41.49 34.22
N VAL A 142 -2.13 -40.36 34.52
CA VAL A 142 -1.81 -39.03 33.97
C VAL A 142 -1.38 -38.09 35.09
N ASP A 143 -0.36 -37.28 34.83
CA ASP A 143 0.05 -36.16 35.69
C ASP A 143 -0.22 -34.84 34.94
N PHE A 144 -0.80 -33.87 35.65
CA PHE A 144 -1.15 -32.54 35.15
C PHE A 144 -0.39 -31.43 35.90
N ALA A 145 0.74 -31.74 36.54
CA ALA A 145 1.51 -30.80 37.34
C ALA A 145 2.06 -29.62 36.53
N LEU A 146 2.49 -29.84 35.28
CA LEU A 146 3.03 -28.79 34.41
C LEU A 146 1.92 -27.87 33.89
N GLU A 147 0.84 -28.47 33.41
CA GLU A 147 -0.34 -27.82 32.83
C GLU A 147 -1.01 -26.94 33.89
N ARG A 148 -1.18 -27.46 35.12
CA ARG A 148 -1.67 -26.67 36.26
C ARG A 148 -0.78 -25.47 36.55
N ARG A 149 0.55 -25.61 36.45
CA ARG A 149 1.50 -24.50 36.64
C ARG A 149 1.44 -23.48 35.51
N MET A 150 1.21 -23.91 34.28
CA MET A 150 0.99 -23.01 33.13
C MET A 150 -0.30 -22.21 33.30
N LEU A 151 -1.42 -22.87 33.66
CA LEU A 151 -2.70 -22.22 33.93
C LEU A 151 -2.62 -21.21 35.08
N GLN A 152 -1.87 -21.53 36.16
CA GLN A 152 -1.60 -20.60 37.27
C GLN A 152 -0.69 -19.41 36.89
N ALA A 153 0.00 -19.46 35.74
CA ALA A 153 0.85 -18.38 35.24
C ALA A 153 0.11 -17.40 34.33
N VAL A 154 -1.13 -17.72 33.89
CA VAL A 154 -1.97 -16.85 33.06
C VAL A 154 -2.29 -15.56 33.80
N LYS A 155 -2.15 -14.42 33.11
CA LYS A 155 -2.40 -13.07 33.61
C LYS A 155 -2.94 -12.21 32.46
N PHE A 156 -3.65 -11.14 32.79
CA PHE A 156 -4.00 -10.10 31.82
C PHE A 156 -2.76 -9.58 31.09
N LEU A 157 -2.91 -9.30 29.80
CA LEU A 157 -1.84 -8.75 28.97
C LEU A 157 -1.53 -7.32 29.45
N PRO A 158 -0.28 -6.98 29.79
CA PRO A 158 0.08 -5.61 30.11
C PRO A 158 0.05 -4.74 28.86
N VAL A 159 -0.19 -3.44 29.04
CA VAL A 159 -0.09 -2.45 27.97
C VAL A 159 1.31 -2.54 27.33
N PRO A 160 1.43 -2.71 26.01
CA PRO A 160 2.73 -2.74 25.33
C PRO A 160 3.48 -1.42 25.56
N LYS A 161 4.80 -1.52 25.77
CA LYS A 161 5.67 -0.33 25.78
C LYS A 161 5.68 0.32 24.40
N ALA A 162 5.92 1.63 24.33
CA ALA A 162 6.13 2.32 23.06
C ALA A 162 7.37 1.75 22.33
N PRO A 163 7.31 1.49 21.01
CA PRO A 163 8.48 1.17 20.19
C PRO A 163 9.49 2.32 20.13
N GLU A 164 10.73 2.01 19.77
CA GLU A 164 11.75 3.00 19.40
C GLU A 164 12.00 2.94 17.89
N ILE A 165 11.80 4.04 17.16
CA ILE A 165 12.11 4.11 15.72
C ILE A 165 13.63 4.22 15.54
N ASP A 166 14.22 3.29 14.78
CA ASP A 166 15.64 3.34 14.42
C ASP A 166 15.84 4.25 13.20
N ILE A 167 16.09 5.53 13.47
CA ILE A 167 16.33 6.56 12.46
C ILE A 167 17.51 6.20 11.53
N ALA A 168 18.49 5.41 11.99
CA ALA A 168 19.64 5.01 11.18
C ALA A 168 19.33 3.84 10.22
N ALA A 169 18.33 3.02 10.55
CA ALA A 169 17.81 1.96 9.69
C ALA A 169 16.68 2.45 8.75
N CYS A 170 16.03 3.58 9.06
CA CYS A 170 15.06 4.21 8.17
C CYS A 170 15.69 4.67 6.84
N LEU A 171 14.99 4.42 5.72
CA LEU A 171 15.47 4.72 4.37
C LEU A 171 14.39 5.42 3.53
N VAL A 172 14.74 6.57 2.95
CA VAL A 172 13.90 7.29 1.98
C VAL A 172 14.55 7.21 0.61
N ALA A 173 14.16 6.22 -0.21
CA ALA A 173 14.75 5.96 -1.52
C ALA A 173 13.72 5.46 -2.53
N ASP A 174 13.93 5.76 -3.82
CA ASP A 174 13.13 5.24 -4.95
C ASP A 174 11.61 5.42 -4.81
N ASN A 175 11.17 6.56 -4.24
CA ASN A 175 9.75 6.86 -3.94
C ASN A 175 9.13 5.92 -2.90
N CYS A 176 9.97 5.37 -2.04
CA CYS A 176 9.60 4.53 -0.91
C CYS A 176 10.17 5.11 0.39
N VAL A 177 9.49 4.84 1.50
CA VAL A 177 9.92 5.15 2.86
C VAL A 177 9.88 3.86 3.67
N THR A 178 11.05 3.28 3.92
CA THR A 178 11.23 2.18 4.86
C THR A 178 11.40 2.77 6.25
N VAL A 179 10.49 2.40 7.15
CA VAL A 179 10.52 2.74 8.57
C VAL A 179 10.92 1.48 9.32
N SER A 180 11.91 1.57 10.20
CA SER A 180 12.35 0.47 11.05
C SER A 180 12.27 0.89 12.51
N TRP A 181 11.91 -0.04 13.39
CA TRP A 181 11.79 0.18 14.81
C TRP A 181 12.26 -1.05 15.59
N ARG A 182 12.36 -0.90 16.91
CA ARG A 182 12.73 -1.97 17.83
C ARG A 182 11.91 -1.86 19.12
N MET A 183 11.81 -2.97 19.83
CA MET A 183 11.32 -2.96 21.21
C MET A 183 12.51 -2.88 22.17
N SER A 184 12.33 -2.17 23.29
CA SER A 184 13.34 -2.07 24.35
C SER A 184 13.54 -3.39 25.12
N GLU A 185 12.51 -4.23 25.14
CA GLU A 185 12.51 -5.61 25.64
C GLU A 185 11.74 -6.49 24.64
N GLU A 186 12.19 -7.73 24.39
CA GLU A 186 11.45 -8.67 23.55
C GLU A 186 10.15 -9.11 24.26
N ASP A 187 9.03 -8.53 23.86
CA ASP A 187 7.71 -8.89 24.37
C ASP A 187 6.96 -9.80 23.38
N SER A 188 6.99 -11.11 23.66
CA SER A 188 6.30 -12.12 22.85
C SER A 188 4.77 -12.06 22.92
N ARG A 189 4.19 -11.06 23.59
CA ARG A 189 2.74 -10.80 23.67
C ARG A 189 2.26 -9.75 22.66
N ILE A 190 3.18 -9.09 21.94
CA ILE A 190 2.83 -8.21 20.83
C ILE A 190 2.26 -9.05 19.69
N ASP A 191 1.08 -8.68 19.20
CA ASP A 191 0.37 -9.35 18.10
C ASP A 191 0.69 -8.68 16.75
N HIS A 192 0.73 -7.35 16.74
CA HIS A 192 1.04 -6.52 15.58
C HIS A 192 1.48 -5.10 15.99
N PHE A 193 1.91 -4.32 15.01
CA PHE A 193 2.20 -2.88 15.12
C PHE A 193 1.27 -2.08 14.23
N VAL A 194 0.97 -0.85 14.66
CA VAL A 194 0.31 0.19 13.86
C VAL A 194 1.33 1.27 13.53
N LEU A 195 1.54 1.51 12.24
CA LEU A 195 2.34 2.60 11.70
C LEU A 195 1.42 3.74 11.30
N GLU A 196 1.66 4.94 11.83
CA GLU A 196 1.01 6.15 11.36
C GLU A 196 2.02 7.10 10.72
N TYR A 197 1.62 7.73 9.62
CA TYR A 197 2.43 8.76 8.98
C TYR A 197 1.58 9.95 8.52
N ARG A 198 2.23 11.11 8.36
CA ARG A 198 1.63 12.27 7.70
C ARG A 198 2.70 13.12 7.01
N LYS A 199 2.29 13.74 5.90
CA LYS A 199 3.11 14.65 5.10
C LYS A 199 3.18 16.03 5.75
N THR A 200 4.31 16.73 5.63
CA THR A 200 4.42 18.11 6.12
C THR A 200 5.56 18.90 5.47
N ASN A 201 5.41 20.21 5.40
CA ASN A 201 6.47 21.12 4.92
C ASN A 201 7.32 21.67 6.06
N PHE A 202 7.13 21.19 7.29
CA PHE A 202 7.84 21.65 8.48
C PHE A 202 8.79 20.59 9.00
N ASP A 203 10.00 21.04 9.36
CA ASP A 203 11.01 20.24 10.03
C ASP A 203 10.69 20.07 11.52
N GLY A 204 11.10 18.94 12.08
CA GLY A 204 10.91 18.58 13.49
C GLY A 204 9.48 18.17 13.88
N LEU A 205 9.28 18.11 15.21
CA LEU A 205 8.13 17.47 15.86
C LEU A 205 6.76 17.87 15.26
N PRO A 206 5.81 16.92 15.16
CA PRO A 206 4.44 17.17 14.71
C PRO A 206 3.79 18.36 15.40
N ARG A 207 3.35 19.34 14.60
CA ARG A 207 2.67 20.52 15.15
C ARG A 207 1.23 20.17 15.50
N LEU A 208 0.78 20.62 16.66
CA LEU A 208 -0.60 20.48 17.15
C LEU A 208 -1.66 21.19 16.27
N LYS A 209 -1.23 22.02 15.32
CA LYS A 209 -2.08 22.74 14.36
C LYS A 209 -1.93 22.25 12.91
N ASP A 210 -1.19 21.19 12.63
CA ASP A 210 -1.23 20.58 11.29
C ASP A 210 -2.59 19.90 11.12
N GLU A 211 -3.42 20.42 10.21
CA GLU A 211 -4.79 19.96 9.95
C GLU A 211 -4.86 18.64 9.16
N GLN A 212 -3.72 18.11 8.69
CA GLN A 212 -3.69 16.82 7.98
C GLN A 212 -3.84 15.65 8.97
N PRO A 213 -4.79 14.73 8.74
CA PRO A 213 -4.93 13.52 9.54
C PRO A 213 -3.71 12.61 9.35
N TRP A 214 -3.51 11.71 10.31
CA TRP A 214 -2.56 10.62 10.16
C TRP A 214 -3.15 9.57 9.20
N GLU A 215 -2.35 9.13 8.23
CA GLU A 215 -2.61 7.94 7.44
C GLU A 215 -2.14 6.72 8.26
N VAL A 216 -3.02 5.73 8.41
CA VAL A 216 -2.83 4.58 9.32
C VAL A 216 -2.58 3.31 8.51
N ILE A 217 -1.55 2.56 8.89
CA ILE A 217 -1.30 1.20 8.43
C ILE A 217 -1.29 0.28 9.65
N ASP A 218 -2.26 -0.62 9.67
CA ASP A 218 -2.49 -1.58 10.74
C ASP A 218 -1.93 -2.97 10.40
N TYR A 219 -1.87 -3.84 11.40
CA TYR A 219 -1.59 -5.26 11.31
C TYR A 219 -0.20 -5.63 10.77
N ILE A 220 0.82 -4.81 11.08
CA ILE A 220 2.21 -5.06 10.70
C ILE A 220 2.83 -6.07 11.67
N LYS A 221 3.33 -7.21 11.18
CA LYS A 221 3.95 -8.26 12.03
C LYS A 221 5.49 -8.20 12.09
N ALA A 222 6.11 -7.37 11.26
CA ALA A 222 7.55 -7.13 11.26
C ALA A 222 7.87 -5.87 12.09
N THR A 223 9.14 -5.71 12.46
CA THR A 223 9.68 -4.48 13.06
C THR A 223 10.17 -3.47 12.02
N GLU A 224 9.74 -3.64 10.77
CA GLU A 224 9.97 -2.72 9.67
C GLU A 224 8.77 -2.72 8.72
N TYR A 225 8.56 -1.60 8.02
CA TYR A 225 7.55 -1.49 6.97
C TYR A 225 8.01 -0.51 5.89
N THR A 226 7.75 -0.86 4.62
CA THR A 226 8.10 -0.01 3.48
C THR A 226 6.83 0.54 2.83
N LEU A 227 6.61 1.84 3.02
CA LEU A 227 5.66 2.62 2.24
C LEU A 227 6.21 2.76 0.81
N SER A 228 5.41 2.46 -0.22
CA SER A 228 5.88 2.42 -1.61
C SER A 228 4.98 3.22 -2.55
N GLY A 229 5.56 3.77 -3.63
CA GLY A 229 4.81 4.56 -4.62
C GLY A 229 4.41 5.95 -4.14
N LEU A 230 5.12 6.48 -3.14
CA LEU A 230 4.84 7.79 -2.56
C LEU A 230 5.23 8.91 -3.53
N LYS A 231 4.30 9.84 -3.77
CA LYS A 231 4.63 11.16 -4.32
C LYS A 231 5.09 12.05 -3.16
N PHE A 232 6.31 12.56 -3.23
CA PHE A 232 6.87 13.52 -2.27
C PHE A 232 6.57 14.95 -2.74
N ASP A 233 5.33 15.35 -2.50
CA ASP A 233 4.77 16.69 -2.69
C ASP A 233 5.06 17.64 -1.51
N THR A 234 5.62 17.12 -0.42
CA THR A 234 6.06 17.86 0.76
C THR A 234 7.51 17.53 1.10
N LYS A 235 8.20 18.43 1.79
CA LYS A 235 9.63 18.28 2.10
C LYS A 235 9.92 17.24 3.19
N TYR A 236 8.97 16.99 4.09
CA TYR A 236 9.15 16.12 5.24
C TYR A 236 7.95 15.20 5.47
N MET A 237 8.19 14.13 6.20
CA MET A 237 7.19 13.13 6.55
C MET A 237 7.35 12.77 8.01
N ASN A 238 6.32 13.02 8.81
CA ASN A 238 6.29 12.60 10.21
C ASN A 238 5.76 11.18 10.31
N VAL A 239 6.38 10.38 11.17
CA VAL A 239 6.08 8.95 11.34
C VAL A 239 6.07 8.61 12.82
N ARG A 240 5.12 7.78 13.26
CA ARG A 240 5.09 7.18 14.61
C ARG A 240 4.57 5.75 14.54
N VAL A 241 4.97 4.90 15.49
CA VAL A 241 4.57 3.49 15.56
C VAL A 241 4.10 3.17 16.97
N GLN A 242 3.03 2.40 17.12
CA GLN A 242 2.64 1.79 18.41
C GLN A 242 2.65 0.26 18.30
N ALA A 243 2.90 -0.41 19.42
CA ALA A 243 2.79 -1.86 19.53
C ALA A 243 1.41 -2.23 20.08
N CYS A 244 0.78 -3.26 19.51
CA CYS A 244 -0.52 -3.76 19.93
C CYS A 244 -0.39 -5.20 20.43
N ASN A 245 -1.03 -5.52 21.54
CA ASN A 245 -1.32 -6.91 21.91
C ASN A 245 -2.78 -7.24 21.57
N LYS A 246 -3.22 -8.48 21.82
CA LYS A 246 -4.60 -8.91 21.52
C LYS A 246 -5.72 -8.10 22.19
N ALA A 247 -5.44 -7.40 23.29
CA ALA A 247 -6.42 -6.72 24.13
C ALA A 247 -6.31 -5.17 24.09
N ILE A 248 -5.11 -4.62 23.86
CA ILE A 248 -4.88 -3.18 23.92
C ILE A 248 -3.69 -2.71 23.06
N ALA A 249 -3.83 -1.52 22.47
CA ALA A 249 -2.73 -0.78 21.87
C ALA A 249 -1.90 -0.06 22.96
N GLY A 250 -0.58 -0.11 22.83
CA GLY A 250 0.34 0.67 23.65
C GLY A 250 0.37 2.14 23.26
N GLU A 251 1.24 2.91 23.91
CA GLU A 251 1.50 4.30 23.49
C GLU A 251 2.29 4.33 22.16
N TYR A 252 2.09 5.38 21.37
CA TYR A 252 2.91 5.67 20.21
C TYR A 252 4.34 6.03 20.62
N SER A 253 5.30 5.59 19.81
CA SER A 253 6.68 6.05 19.82
C SER A 253 6.77 7.57 19.66
N ASP A 254 7.87 8.15 20.13
CA ASP A 254 8.21 9.54 19.81
C ASP A 254 8.23 9.72 18.27
N PRO A 255 7.52 10.73 17.74
CA PRO A 255 7.37 10.89 16.30
C PRO A 255 8.68 11.38 15.65
N VAL A 256 9.09 10.67 14.59
CA VAL A 256 10.29 10.96 13.81
C VAL A 256 9.92 11.69 12.52
N THR A 257 10.72 12.69 12.17
CA THR A 257 10.61 13.44 10.92
C THR A 257 11.66 12.95 9.91
N LEU A 258 11.21 12.43 8.76
CA LEU A 258 12.06 11.96 7.66
C LEU A 258 12.04 12.99 6.51
N GLU A 259 13.20 13.29 5.91
CA GLU A 259 13.31 14.27 4.82
C GLU A 259 13.06 13.63 3.45
N THR A 260 11.99 14.05 2.78
CA THR A 260 11.47 13.48 1.52
C THR A 260 11.89 14.32 0.31
N LYS A 261 13.20 14.35 0.03
CA LYS A 261 13.78 15.15 -1.07
C LYS A 261 13.25 14.75 -2.45
N ALA A 262 12.43 15.59 -3.05
CA ALA A 262 12.00 15.47 -4.44
C ALA A 262 11.83 16.84 -5.10
N PHE A 263 11.87 16.86 -6.43
CA PHE A 263 11.66 18.09 -7.20
C PHE A 263 10.18 18.26 -7.53
N VAL A 264 9.55 19.25 -6.91
CA VAL A 264 8.15 19.62 -7.13
C VAL A 264 8.11 20.93 -7.90
N PHE A 265 7.33 20.96 -8.98
CA PHE A 265 7.02 22.14 -9.77
C PHE A 265 5.64 21.94 -10.45
N SER A 266 5.01 23.04 -10.83
CA SER A 266 3.82 23.07 -11.67
C SER A 266 4.13 23.76 -13.01
N LEU A 267 3.26 23.62 -14.00
CA LEU A 267 3.39 24.29 -15.29
C LEU A 267 2.95 25.76 -15.19
N ASP A 268 3.86 26.69 -15.49
CA ASP A 268 3.59 28.12 -15.44
C ASP A 268 2.74 28.58 -16.64
N GLY A 269 1.42 28.60 -16.44
CA GLY A 269 0.46 29.14 -17.39
C GLY A 269 0.62 30.64 -17.72
N THR A 270 1.47 31.39 -17.00
CA THR A 270 1.82 32.77 -17.38
C THR A 270 2.97 32.85 -18.37
N SER A 271 3.79 31.79 -18.49
CA SER A 271 4.79 31.64 -19.55
C SER A 271 4.20 31.14 -20.87
N SER A 272 3.07 30.42 -20.82
CA SER A 272 2.63 29.55 -21.92
C SER A 272 2.25 30.29 -23.21
N HIS A 273 2.40 29.61 -24.35
CA HIS A 273 1.85 30.08 -25.62
C HIS A 273 0.32 30.09 -25.58
N MET A 274 -0.31 31.07 -26.22
CA MET A 274 -1.78 31.29 -26.25
C MET A 274 -2.61 30.16 -26.94
N ASN A 275 -1.95 29.11 -27.43
CA ASN A 275 -2.53 27.90 -28.01
C ASN A 275 -2.26 26.66 -27.15
N LEU A 276 -1.80 26.85 -25.91
CA LEU A 276 -1.67 25.76 -24.94
C LEU A 276 -2.74 25.93 -23.86
N LYS A 277 -3.54 24.89 -23.65
CA LYS A 277 -4.30 24.74 -22.42
C LYS A 277 -3.35 24.16 -21.37
N VAL A 278 -3.13 24.89 -20.28
CA VAL A 278 -2.21 24.50 -19.21
C VAL A 278 -2.99 24.32 -17.91
N GLU A 279 -2.74 23.19 -17.25
CA GLU A 279 -3.14 22.82 -15.90
C GLU A 279 -1.85 22.43 -15.14
N ASP A 280 -1.89 22.36 -13.81
CA ASP A 280 -0.68 22.26 -12.95
C ASP A 280 0.32 21.17 -13.39
N THR A 281 -0.18 20.02 -13.86
CA THR A 281 0.62 18.87 -14.30
C THR A 281 0.28 18.37 -15.71
N TYR A 282 -0.53 19.13 -16.47
CA TYR A 282 -0.98 18.73 -17.81
C TYR A 282 -0.97 19.91 -18.78
N VAL A 283 -0.52 19.66 -20.01
CA VAL A 283 -0.55 20.66 -21.08
C VAL A 283 -0.97 20.03 -22.39
N GLU A 284 -1.88 20.70 -23.10
CA GLU A 284 -2.43 20.27 -24.37
C GLU A 284 -2.42 21.40 -25.40
N TRP A 285 -2.15 21.07 -26.66
CA TRP A 285 -2.24 22.01 -27.76
C TRP A 285 -3.70 22.21 -28.19
N ASP A 286 -4.21 23.43 -28.05
CA ASP A 286 -5.56 23.85 -28.46
C ASP A 286 -5.55 24.41 -29.91
N PRO A 287 -6.23 23.75 -30.87
CA PRO A 287 -6.36 24.24 -32.24
C PRO A 287 -7.08 25.59 -32.34
N THR A 288 -7.92 25.94 -31.35
CA THR A 288 -8.78 27.13 -31.37
C THR A 288 -8.14 28.37 -30.75
N GLY A 289 -6.98 28.22 -30.10
CA GLY A 289 -6.16 29.33 -29.58
C GLY A 289 -6.85 30.16 -28.50
N GLY A 290 -7.55 29.52 -27.57
CA GLY A 290 -8.20 30.15 -26.42
C GLY A 290 -9.41 31.05 -26.75
N LYS A 291 -9.83 31.14 -28.01
CA LYS A 291 -10.93 32.03 -28.45
C LYS A 291 -12.35 31.53 -28.13
N GLY A 292 -12.47 30.52 -27.27
CA GLY A 292 -13.74 29.86 -26.90
C GLY A 292 -14.43 30.36 -25.62
N GLN A 293 -13.84 31.29 -24.85
CA GLN A 293 -14.39 31.74 -23.55
C GLN A 293 -14.50 33.27 -23.41
N GLU A 294 -15.20 33.94 -24.32
CA GLU A 294 -15.94 35.15 -23.92
C GLU A 294 -17.27 34.75 -23.28
N LYS A 295 -17.57 35.33 -22.11
CA LYS A 295 -18.75 34.97 -21.30
C LYS A 295 -20.05 35.30 -22.04
N ILE A 296 -20.72 34.28 -22.58
CA ILE A 296 -22.12 34.39 -22.99
C ILE A 296 -22.98 34.60 -21.74
N LYS A 297 -23.27 35.87 -21.44
CA LYS A 297 -24.25 36.25 -20.42
C LYS A 297 -25.64 35.97 -20.98
N GLY A 298 -26.32 34.98 -20.40
CA GLY A 298 -27.53 34.40 -20.98
C GLY A 298 -28.67 35.41 -21.22
N LYS A 299 -29.41 35.16 -22.30
CA LYS A 299 -30.79 35.63 -22.46
C LYS A 299 -31.53 34.61 -23.33
N GLU A 300 -32.49 33.91 -22.72
CA GLU A 300 -33.41 33.05 -23.44
C GLU A 300 -34.36 33.91 -24.30
N ASN A 301 -34.67 33.44 -25.50
CA ASN A 301 -36.07 33.33 -25.91
C ASN A 301 -36.23 32.41 -27.13
N LYS A 302 -37.31 31.60 -27.11
CA LYS A 302 -37.82 30.81 -28.24
C LYS A 302 -38.44 31.82 -29.25
N SER A 303 -38.53 31.63 -30.56
CA SER A 303 -39.05 30.46 -31.29
C SER A 303 -39.05 30.68 -32.83
N SER A 304 -38.87 29.60 -33.57
CA SER A 304 -39.56 29.25 -34.85
C SER A 304 -39.29 29.99 -36.18
N VAL A 305 -38.50 29.31 -37.04
CA VAL A 305 -38.81 28.82 -38.41
C VAL A 305 -39.55 29.73 -39.42
N HIS A 306 -38.94 30.04 -40.58
CA HIS A 306 -39.31 29.50 -41.92
C HIS A 306 -38.35 29.92 -43.07
N PHE A 307 -38.27 29.06 -44.09
CA PHE A 307 -37.48 29.15 -45.35
C PHE A 307 -38.10 30.13 -46.39
N TRP A 308 -37.28 30.75 -47.27
CA TRP A 308 -37.10 30.38 -48.70
C TRP A 308 -36.16 31.34 -49.49
N ASN A 309 -35.77 30.90 -50.70
CA ASN A 309 -34.78 31.49 -51.63
C ASN A 309 -35.29 32.67 -52.49
N SER A 310 -34.34 33.20 -53.30
CA SER A 310 -34.51 33.92 -54.58
C SER A 310 -34.59 35.45 -54.49
N ILE A 311 -34.14 36.27 -55.46
CA ILE A 311 -33.15 36.27 -56.56
C ILE A 311 -33.45 37.59 -57.34
N GLN A 312 -32.42 38.29 -57.87
CA GLN A 312 -32.55 39.36 -58.90
C GLN A 312 -33.32 40.67 -58.55
N ILE A 313 -33.23 41.78 -59.30
CA ILE A 313 -32.11 42.49 -60.00
C ILE A 313 -32.69 43.85 -60.46
N LEU A 314 -31.95 44.99 -60.33
CA LEU A 314 -32.21 46.33 -60.95
C LEU A 314 -33.64 46.93 -60.70
N ASN A 315 -34.01 48.21 -60.78
CA ASN A 315 -33.39 49.53 -60.97
C ASN A 315 -34.37 50.57 -60.32
N ASP A 316 -34.28 51.91 -60.36
CA ASP A 316 -33.39 52.84 -61.08
C ASP A 316 -33.30 54.25 -60.41
N SER A 317 -32.17 54.92 -60.62
CA SER A 317 -32.05 56.36 -60.98
C SER A 317 -32.37 57.56 -60.04
N PHE A 318 -31.70 58.67 -60.38
CA PHE A 318 -31.91 60.10 -60.03
C PHE A 318 -31.37 60.70 -58.71
N LEU A 319 -30.10 61.10 -58.79
CA LEU A 319 -29.43 62.28 -58.20
C LEU A 319 -30.11 63.62 -58.63
N PRO A 320 -29.82 64.84 -58.04
CA PRO A 320 -28.46 65.29 -57.69
C PRO A 320 -28.24 66.36 -56.56
N ARG A 321 -26.93 66.59 -56.29
CA ARG A 321 -26.29 67.79 -55.67
C ARG A 321 -26.56 68.05 -54.16
N SER A 322 -25.62 68.58 -53.37
CA SER A 322 -24.24 69.06 -53.64
C SER A 322 -23.41 69.22 -52.35
N GLY A 323 -22.07 69.15 -52.46
CA GLY A 323 -21.16 69.89 -51.59
C GLY A 323 -20.45 69.12 -50.47
N ALA A 324 -19.24 68.61 -50.76
CA ALA A 324 -18.18 68.45 -49.75
C ALA A 324 -17.35 69.76 -49.71
N PRO A 325 -16.67 70.09 -48.59
CA PRO A 325 -15.35 69.49 -48.38
C PRO A 325 -14.98 69.17 -46.90
N SER A 326 -14.06 68.22 -46.73
CA SER A 326 -13.23 68.06 -45.52
C SER A 326 -11.94 68.91 -45.67
N PRO A 327 -10.90 68.84 -44.80
CA PRO A 327 -10.79 68.31 -43.43
C PRO A 327 -10.08 69.29 -42.44
N LYS A 328 -10.14 69.09 -41.11
CA LYS A 328 -9.03 69.45 -40.18
C LYS A 328 -8.93 68.50 -38.98
N ARG A 329 -7.69 68.09 -38.65
CA ARG A 329 -7.30 67.38 -37.42
C ARG A 329 -7.00 68.39 -36.30
N THR A 330 -7.33 68.05 -35.05
CA THR A 330 -6.44 68.19 -33.87
C THR A 330 -6.96 67.32 -32.70
N PRO A 331 -6.10 66.92 -31.73
CA PRO A 331 -6.37 65.79 -30.84
C PRO A 331 -6.87 66.21 -29.44
N ILE A 332 -7.46 65.27 -28.69
CA ILE A 332 -7.34 65.22 -27.22
C ILE A 332 -7.54 63.80 -26.67
N SER A 333 -6.76 63.50 -25.64
CA SER A 333 -6.67 62.26 -24.86
C SER A 333 -8.00 61.62 -24.44
N THR A 334 -8.14 60.31 -24.69
CA THR A 334 -8.85 59.38 -23.80
C THR A 334 -7.87 58.36 -23.21
N ARG A 335 -7.94 58.18 -21.90
CA ARG A 335 -6.97 57.44 -21.07
C ARG A 335 -7.61 56.15 -20.56
N SER A 336 -7.24 54.99 -21.11
CA SER A 336 -7.46 53.64 -20.53
C SER A 336 -6.91 52.53 -21.45
N PRO A 337 -6.49 51.36 -20.94
CA PRO A 337 -5.89 51.09 -19.63
C PRO A 337 -4.46 50.49 -19.77
N ALA A 338 -3.75 50.34 -18.65
CA ALA A 338 -2.38 49.82 -18.65
C ALA A 338 -2.30 48.29 -18.81
N ARG A 339 -1.32 47.86 -19.61
CA ARG A 339 -0.66 46.54 -19.69
C ARG A 339 -1.24 45.37 -18.83
N ARG A 340 -1.85 44.41 -19.53
CA ARG A 340 -1.77 42.95 -19.32
C ARG A 340 -1.64 42.34 -20.72
N SER A 341 -0.92 41.25 -21.04
CA SER A 341 0.16 40.50 -20.39
C SER A 341 1.39 40.62 -21.31
N ARG A 342 2.63 40.44 -20.82
CA ARG A 342 3.83 40.65 -21.67
C ARG A 342 4.83 39.50 -21.74
N ASP A 343 4.52 38.34 -21.15
CA ASP A 343 5.54 37.30 -20.87
C ASP A 343 5.32 35.92 -21.50
N HIS A 344 4.25 35.77 -22.29
CA HIS A 344 3.95 34.55 -23.03
C HIS A 344 4.93 34.28 -24.19
N PHE A 345 5.21 33.01 -24.49
CA PHE A 345 5.82 32.62 -25.77
C PHE A 345 4.88 32.91 -26.95
N THR A 346 5.46 33.13 -28.14
CA THR A 346 4.73 33.60 -29.33
C THR A 346 5.31 33.01 -30.62
N GLY A 347 4.44 32.75 -31.60
CA GLY A 347 4.84 32.26 -32.93
C GLY A 347 4.80 30.74 -33.00
N GLU A 348 5.86 30.12 -33.51
CA GLU A 348 5.98 28.64 -33.53
C GLU A 348 6.46 28.04 -32.18
N SER A 349 6.78 28.89 -31.20
CA SER A 349 7.20 28.50 -29.86
C SER A 349 6.00 28.15 -28.99
N TYR A 350 5.38 27.00 -29.25
CA TYR A 350 4.30 26.44 -28.43
C TYR A 350 4.84 25.89 -27.10
N THR A 351 5.51 26.74 -26.33
CA THR A 351 6.28 26.39 -25.12
C THR A 351 5.53 26.76 -23.85
N VAL A 352 5.72 25.96 -22.80
CA VAL A 352 5.41 26.26 -21.40
C VAL A 352 6.61 25.85 -20.53
N LEU A 353 6.89 26.59 -19.46
CA LEU A 353 7.95 26.28 -18.51
C LEU A 353 7.38 25.76 -17.19
N GLY A 354 8.21 25.11 -16.38
CA GLY A 354 7.93 24.94 -14.95
C GLY A 354 8.01 26.26 -14.20
N ASP A 355 7.26 26.41 -13.12
CA ASP A 355 7.26 27.57 -12.22
C ASP A 355 8.53 27.67 -11.34
N THR A 356 9.09 26.51 -11.00
CA THR A 356 10.16 26.35 -10.02
C THR A 356 11.51 26.11 -10.69
N ALA A 357 12.54 26.84 -10.26
CA ALA A 357 13.88 26.75 -10.82
C ALA A 357 14.78 25.75 -10.09
N ILE A 358 15.59 25.05 -10.87
CA ILE A 358 16.70 24.22 -10.41
C ILE A 358 17.94 25.12 -10.31
N GLU A 359 18.40 25.35 -9.08
CA GLU A 359 19.57 26.20 -8.77
C GLU A 359 20.76 25.43 -8.18
N SER A 360 20.53 24.21 -7.70
CA SER A 360 21.56 23.30 -7.19
C SER A 360 21.02 21.87 -7.03
N GLY A 361 21.93 20.89 -6.91
CA GLY A 361 21.60 19.51 -6.57
C GLY A 361 21.14 18.63 -7.74
N GLN A 362 20.53 17.49 -7.39
CA GLN A 362 20.10 16.45 -8.32
C GLN A 362 18.58 16.29 -8.27
N HIS A 363 17.93 16.32 -9.43
CA HIS A 363 16.46 16.37 -9.57
C HIS A 363 15.98 15.37 -10.61
N TYR A 364 14.76 14.87 -10.44
CA TYR A 364 14.13 13.92 -11.35
C TYR A 364 12.62 14.19 -11.50
N TRP A 365 12.13 14.07 -12.72
CA TRP A 365 10.69 14.09 -13.03
C TRP A 365 10.42 13.22 -14.26
N GLU A 366 9.19 12.79 -14.44
CA GLU A 366 8.79 11.96 -15.58
C GLU A 366 7.72 12.66 -16.43
N VAL A 367 7.75 12.45 -17.74
CA VAL A 367 6.76 12.96 -18.69
C VAL A 367 6.16 11.81 -19.47
N ARG A 368 4.84 11.82 -19.62
CA ARG A 368 4.08 10.89 -20.43
C ARG A 368 3.36 11.64 -21.56
N ALA A 369 3.50 11.17 -22.78
CA ALA A 369 2.73 11.70 -23.91
C ALA A 369 1.35 11.04 -23.99
N GLN A 370 0.32 11.79 -24.36
CA GLN A 370 -1.00 11.24 -24.66
C GLN A 370 -0.99 10.46 -25.98
N LYS A 371 -1.92 9.52 -26.16
CA LYS A 371 -1.95 8.59 -27.32
C LYS A 371 -2.10 9.29 -28.68
N ASP A 372 -2.71 10.46 -28.68
CA ASP A 372 -2.92 11.34 -29.82
C ASP A 372 -1.73 12.28 -30.08
N CYS A 373 -0.84 12.47 -29.11
CA CYS A 373 0.29 13.40 -29.21
C CYS A 373 1.24 13.03 -30.36
N LYS A 374 1.38 13.94 -31.34
CA LYS A 374 2.19 13.71 -32.55
C LYS A 374 3.54 14.41 -32.55
N SER A 375 3.72 15.51 -31.82
CA SER A 375 5.01 16.22 -31.85
C SER A 375 5.23 17.07 -30.61
N TYR A 376 6.34 16.85 -29.92
CA TYR A 376 6.70 17.55 -28.69
C TYR A 376 8.22 17.60 -28.44
N CYS A 377 8.66 18.56 -27.62
CA CYS A 377 9.96 18.60 -26.97
C CYS A 377 9.79 18.56 -25.44
N VAL A 378 10.68 17.85 -24.76
CA VAL A 378 10.85 17.89 -23.30
C VAL A 378 12.32 18.10 -22.93
N GLY A 379 12.59 18.91 -21.92
CA GLY A 379 13.95 19.18 -21.48
C GLY A 379 14.04 20.30 -20.44
N VAL A 380 15.12 21.07 -20.50
CA VAL A 380 15.37 22.22 -19.62
C VAL A 380 15.87 23.43 -20.40
N THR A 381 15.68 24.61 -19.82
CA THR A 381 16.17 25.87 -20.38
C THR A 381 16.56 26.85 -19.29
N TYR A 382 17.47 27.79 -19.58
CA TYR A 382 17.64 28.97 -18.74
C TYR A 382 16.41 29.88 -18.81
N ARG A 383 16.14 30.60 -17.72
CA ARG A 383 15.04 31.57 -17.62
C ARG A 383 15.06 32.68 -18.69
N ASN A 384 16.19 32.92 -19.35
CA ASN A 384 16.37 33.95 -20.37
C ASN A 384 16.04 33.52 -21.81
N LEU A 385 15.33 32.40 -22.01
CA LEU A 385 14.88 31.95 -23.33
C LEU A 385 14.01 33.01 -24.03
N GLY A 386 14.29 33.30 -25.31
CA GLY A 386 13.54 34.28 -26.08
C GLY A 386 12.12 33.79 -26.41
N LYS A 387 11.17 34.73 -26.48
CA LYS A 387 9.74 34.43 -26.69
C LYS A 387 9.40 33.82 -28.05
N PHE A 388 10.34 33.87 -29.00
CA PHE A 388 10.27 33.26 -30.34
C PHE A 388 11.25 32.08 -30.50
N ASP A 389 12.00 31.74 -29.45
CA ASP A 389 12.97 30.65 -29.48
C ASP A 389 12.26 29.32 -29.24
N GLN A 390 12.61 28.30 -30.03
CA GLN A 390 12.14 26.93 -29.84
C GLN A 390 13.20 26.15 -29.04
N LEU A 391 12.79 25.29 -28.12
CA LEU A 391 13.70 24.45 -27.34
C LEU A 391 14.64 23.67 -28.24
N GLY A 392 15.94 23.72 -27.94
CA GLY A 392 17.02 23.09 -28.70
C GLY A 392 17.59 23.91 -29.86
N LYS A 393 16.94 25.03 -30.27
CA LYS A 393 17.51 25.94 -31.28
C LYS A 393 18.56 26.90 -30.73
N THR A 394 18.57 27.15 -29.43
CA THR A 394 19.50 28.10 -28.77
C THR A 394 20.49 27.39 -27.86
N SER A 395 21.59 28.08 -27.51
CA SER A 395 22.53 27.64 -26.48
C SER A 395 21.98 27.70 -25.05
N SER A 396 20.76 28.24 -24.86
CA SER A 396 20.08 28.34 -23.56
C SER A 396 19.10 27.20 -23.28
N SER A 397 19.00 26.20 -24.15
CA SER A 397 18.04 25.09 -24.01
C SER A 397 18.61 23.74 -24.47
N TRP A 398 18.23 22.69 -23.75
CA TRP A 398 18.60 21.30 -24.01
C TRP A 398 17.33 20.45 -23.94
N CYS A 399 16.99 19.75 -25.01
CA CYS A 399 15.79 18.91 -25.04
C CYS A 399 15.99 17.66 -25.88
N ILE A 400 15.06 16.72 -25.70
CA ILE A 400 14.74 15.71 -26.71
C ILE A 400 13.45 16.11 -27.41
N HIS A 401 13.37 15.78 -28.68
CA HIS A 401 12.27 16.07 -29.60
C HIS A 401 11.77 14.76 -30.21
N VAL A 402 10.47 14.54 -30.06
CA VAL A 402 9.71 13.43 -30.65
C VAL A 402 8.76 14.03 -31.69
N ASN A 403 8.76 13.49 -32.90
CA ASN A 403 7.76 13.77 -33.93
C ASN A 403 7.33 12.45 -34.57
N ASN A 404 6.03 12.22 -34.64
CA ASN A 404 5.35 11.00 -35.07
C ASN A 404 4.20 11.32 -36.05
N TRP A 405 4.36 12.36 -36.89
CA TRP A 405 3.37 12.77 -37.89
C TRP A 405 3.34 11.88 -39.13
N LEU A 406 4.51 11.56 -39.69
CA LEU A 406 4.66 10.76 -40.92
C LEU A 406 5.65 9.60 -40.73
N GLN A 407 6.76 9.87 -40.06
CA GLN A 407 7.73 8.89 -39.61
C GLN A 407 8.12 9.25 -38.17
N THR A 408 8.28 8.24 -37.31
CA THR A 408 8.75 8.45 -35.95
C THR A 408 10.20 8.91 -35.97
N THR A 409 10.43 10.16 -35.60
CA THR A 409 11.76 10.74 -35.42
C THR A 409 11.96 11.06 -33.95
N PHE A 410 13.04 10.52 -33.38
CA PHE A 410 13.46 10.78 -32.02
C PHE A 410 14.85 11.38 -32.04
N SER A 411 15.06 12.50 -31.34
CA SER A 411 16.28 13.28 -31.49
C SER A 411 16.62 14.12 -30.26
N ALA A 412 17.89 14.23 -29.92
CA ALA A 412 18.41 15.20 -28.97
C ALA A 412 18.75 16.52 -29.68
N LYS A 413 18.38 17.66 -29.09
CA LYS A 413 18.58 19.00 -29.67
C LYS A 413 19.19 19.97 -28.66
N HIS A 414 20.22 20.70 -29.11
CA HIS A 414 20.86 21.80 -28.39
C HIS A 414 21.57 22.72 -29.38
N ASN A 415 21.51 24.04 -29.17
CA ASN A 415 22.27 25.04 -29.95
C ASN A 415 22.16 24.86 -31.48
N ASN A 416 20.94 24.60 -31.94
CA ASN A 416 20.58 24.31 -33.34
C ASN A 416 21.22 23.03 -33.94
N LYS A 417 21.92 22.23 -33.13
CA LYS A 417 22.40 20.89 -33.48
C LYS A 417 21.32 19.86 -33.14
N THR A 418 21.16 18.85 -33.99
CA THR A 418 20.23 17.73 -33.79
C THR A 418 20.99 16.42 -33.94
N LYS A 419 20.82 15.49 -33.01
CA LYS A 419 21.33 14.11 -33.06
C LYS A 419 20.14 13.15 -33.01
N THR A 420 19.92 12.38 -34.07
CA THR A 420 18.91 11.31 -34.08
C THR A 420 19.28 10.24 -33.05
N LEU A 421 18.27 9.65 -32.41
CA LEU A 421 18.40 8.59 -31.44
C LEU A 421 17.78 7.32 -32.04
N ASP A 422 18.61 6.33 -32.36
CA ASP A 422 18.21 5.09 -33.05
C ASP A 422 17.60 4.06 -32.08
N ILE A 423 16.65 4.52 -31.25
CA ILE A 423 15.96 3.77 -30.20
C ILE A 423 14.47 4.10 -30.22
N PRO A 424 13.58 3.15 -29.85
CA PRO A 424 12.14 3.40 -29.82
C PRO A 424 11.79 4.48 -28.79
N VAL A 425 10.81 5.33 -29.11
CA VAL A 425 10.27 6.32 -28.17
C VAL A 425 9.52 5.58 -27.05
N PRO A 426 9.89 5.75 -25.78
CA PRO A 426 9.18 5.11 -24.67
C PRO A 426 7.85 5.81 -24.37
N ASP A 427 6.87 5.07 -23.81
CA ASP A 427 5.58 5.62 -23.34
C ASP A 427 5.78 6.72 -22.28
N ARG A 428 6.86 6.62 -21.49
CA ARG A 428 7.22 7.56 -20.44
C ARG A 428 8.72 7.83 -20.43
N ILE A 429 9.08 9.11 -20.40
CA ILE A 429 10.44 9.62 -20.40
C ILE A 429 10.74 10.15 -18.99
N GLY A 430 11.80 9.67 -18.36
CA GLY A 430 12.38 10.27 -17.17
C GLY A 430 13.43 11.31 -17.54
N ILE A 431 13.39 12.48 -16.90
CA ILE A 431 14.37 13.54 -17.06
C ILE A 431 15.11 13.69 -15.73
N TYR A 432 16.43 13.51 -15.79
CA TYR A 432 17.34 13.67 -14.67
C TYR A 432 18.23 14.89 -14.89
N CYS A 433 18.32 15.77 -13.90
CA CYS A 433 19.20 16.93 -13.93
C CYS A 433 20.12 16.92 -12.70
N ASP A 434 21.42 16.77 -12.93
CA ASP A 434 22.46 17.12 -11.95
C ASP A 434 22.98 18.51 -12.27
N PHE A 435 22.51 19.51 -11.53
CA PHE A 435 22.93 20.89 -11.71
C PHE A 435 24.42 21.06 -11.34
N ASN A 436 24.86 20.41 -10.27
CA ASN A 436 26.20 20.57 -9.72
C ASN A 436 27.24 19.78 -10.54
N GLY A 437 26.88 18.57 -10.97
CA GLY A 437 27.68 17.72 -11.85
C GLY A 437 27.65 18.12 -13.32
N GLY A 438 26.74 19.03 -13.72
CA GLY A 438 26.63 19.50 -15.10
C GLY A 438 26.09 18.44 -16.06
N GLN A 439 25.10 17.67 -15.63
CA GLN A 439 24.52 16.57 -16.42
C GLN A 439 23.01 16.76 -16.60
N LEU A 440 22.52 16.59 -17.82
CA LEU A 440 21.11 16.39 -18.12
C LEU A 440 20.97 15.08 -18.88
N ALA A 441 20.29 14.11 -18.28
CA ALA A 441 20.11 12.78 -18.86
C ALA A 441 18.62 12.44 -18.99
N PHE A 442 18.30 11.73 -20.07
CA PHE A 442 16.96 11.29 -20.42
C PHE A 442 16.94 9.76 -20.38
N TYR A 443 15.94 9.18 -19.74
CA TYR A 443 15.82 7.74 -19.51
C TYR A 443 14.45 7.24 -19.96
N ASN A 444 14.35 5.97 -20.35
CA ASN A 444 13.08 5.27 -20.34
C ASN A 444 12.63 5.14 -18.88
N ALA A 445 11.50 5.74 -18.51
CA ALA A 445 11.07 5.76 -17.12
C ALA A 445 10.70 4.36 -16.58
N ASN A 446 10.37 3.41 -17.45
CA ASN A 446 9.97 2.06 -17.05
C ASN A 446 11.18 1.12 -16.92
N SER A 447 12.02 1.02 -17.96
CA SER A 447 13.21 0.14 -17.94
C SER A 447 14.44 0.77 -17.28
N LYS A 448 14.40 2.08 -17.00
CA LYS A 448 15.53 2.91 -16.53
C LYS A 448 16.75 2.92 -17.47
N GLU A 449 16.58 2.48 -18.73
CA GLU A 449 17.60 2.57 -19.78
C GLU A 449 17.88 4.03 -20.18
N LEU A 450 19.16 4.35 -20.44
CA LEU A 450 19.58 5.69 -20.86
C LEU A 450 19.24 5.93 -22.35
N LEU A 451 18.52 7.02 -22.63
CA LEU A 451 18.18 7.47 -23.97
C LEU A 451 19.23 8.45 -24.53
N HIS A 452 19.58 9.46 -23.74
CA HIS A 452 20.57 10.47 -24.11
C HIS A 452 21.12 11.23 -22.89
N THR A 453 22.35 11.73 -22.99
CA THR A 453 22.98 12.59 -21.98
C THR A 453 23.63 13.81 -22.63
N PHE A 454 23.28 15.01 -22.16
CA PHE A 454 24.07 16.21 -22.33
C PHE A 454 24.99 16.40 -21.12
N ARG A 455 26.25 16.75 -21.35
CA ARG A 455 27.20 17.16 -20.30
C ARG A 455 27.62 18.60 -20.57
N THR A 456 27.29 19.51 -19.66
CA THR A 456 27.55 20.94 -19.80
C THR A 456 27.56 21.61 -18.42
N LYS A 457 28.42 22.60 -18.23
CA LYS A 457 28.44 23.37 -16.97
C LYS A 457 27.31 24.40 -17.01
N PHE A 458 26.24 24.16 -16.26
CA PHE A 458 25.15 25.13 -16.14
C PHE A 458 25.64 26.41 -15.46
N THR A 459 25.27 27.56 -16.03
CA THR A 459 25.74 28.89 -15.59
C THR A 459 24.63 29.78 -15.02
N GLN A 460 23.37 29.36 -15.17
CA GLN A 460 22.18 30.04 -14.68
C GLN A 460 21.16 29.01 -14.19
N PRO A 461 20.20 29.38 -13.33
CA PRO A 461 19.08 28.53 -12.95
C PRO A 461 18.35 27.94 -14.16
N LEU A 462 18.05 26.64 -14.08
CA LEU A 462 17.31 25.91 -15.10
C LEU A 462 15.82 25.86 -14.75
N LEU A 463 14.97 25.91 -15.76
CA LEU A 463 13.54 25.61 -15.67
C LEU A 463 13.25 24.37 -16.54
N PRO A 464 12.39 23.44 -16.08
CA PRO A 464 11.79 22.44 -16.97
C PRO A 464 11.10 23.14 -18.14
N GLY A 465 11.29 22.63 -19.35
CA GLY A 465 10.75 23.22 -20.58
C GLY A 465 10.02 22.17 -21.42
N PHE A 466 8.79 22.49 -21.81
CA PHE A 466 7.91 21.63 -22.58
C PHE A 466 7.40 22.42 -23.79
N MET A 467 7.45 21.84 -24.99
CA MET A 467 6.91 22.48 -26.19
C MET A 467 6.09 21.47 -26.97
N ILE A 468 4.85 21.82 -27.31
CA ILE A 468 3.84 20.86 -27.78
C ILE A 468 3.17 21.42 -29.05
N TRP A 469 3.36 20.73 -30.17
CA TRP A 469 2.76 21.12 -31.45
C TRP A 469 1.46 20.36 -31.77
N CYS A 470 1.20 19.24 -31.11
CA CYS A 470 -0.01 18.43 -31.33
C CYS A 470 -0.25 17.42 -30.19
N GLY A 471 -1.49 17.37 -29.68
CA GLY A 471 -1.92 16.55 -28.54
C GLY A 471 -1.44 17.10 -27.19
N GLY A 472 -1.33 16.25 -26.17
CA GLY A 472 -0.96 16.66 -24.80
C GLY A 472 0.13 15.84 -24.11
N LEU A 473 0.68 16.41 -23.04
CA LEU A 473 1.69 15.84 -22.14
C LEU A 473 1.22 15.90 -20.69
N THR A 474 1.44 14.83 -19.94
CA THR A 474 1.26 14.77 -18.48
C THR A 474 2.61 14.70 -17.79
N VAL A 475 2.84 15.52 -16.77
CA VAL A 475 4.10 15.62 -16.02
C VAL A 475 3.92 15.03 -14.61
N SER A 476 4.87 14.20 -14.19
CA SER A 476 4.92 13.59 -12.85
C SER A 476 6.11 14.17 -12.08
N THR A 477 5.81 15.08 -11.15
CA THR A 477 6.76 15.77 -10.26
C THR A 477 6.65 15.21 -8.83
N GLY A 478 7.53 15.64 -7.91
CA GLY A 478 7.58 15.07 -6.56
C GLY A 478 8.14 13.65 -6.54
N LEU A 479 9.03 13.33 -7.48
CA LEU A 479 9.74 12.07 -7.57
C LEU A 479 11.18 12.22 -7.05
N GLN A 480 11.66 11.21 -6.33
CA GLN A 480 13.07 11.06 -5.99
C GLN A 480 13.91 10.69 -7.22
N VAL A 481 15.19 11.08 -7.19
CA VAL A 481 16.22 10.57 -8.11
C VAL A 481 16.39 9.06 -7.87
N PRO A 482 16.08 8.19 -8.86
CA PRO A 482 16.18 6.75 -8.67
C PRO A 482 17.60 6.28 -8.39
N SER A 483 17.77 5.33 -7.47
CA SER A 483 19.07 4.82 -7.04
C SER A 483 19.85 4.16 -8.18
N ALA A 484 19.14 3.54 -9.13
CA ALA A 484 19.71 2.98 -10.35
C ALA A 484 20.45 4.02 -11.22
N MET A 485 20.03 5.29 -11.20
CA MET A 485 20.72 6.36 -11.94
C MET A 485 22.04 6.74 -11.26
N LYS A 486 22.08 6.70 -9.92
CA LYS A 486 23.29 6.97 -9.12
C LYS A 486 24.35 5.87 -9.27
N THR A 487 23.94 4.61 -9.49
CA THR A 487 24.89 3.50 -9.74
C THR A 487 25.43 3.51 -11.16
N LEU A 488 24.59 3.76 -12.17
CA LEU A 488 25.02 3.91 -13.57
C LEU A 488 26.04 5.06 -13.78
N GLN A 489 25.92 6.16 -13.03
CA GLN A 489 26.91 7.24 -13.05
C GLN A 489 28.30 6.81 -12.56
N LYS A 490 28.38 5.88 -11.59
CA LYS A 490 29.66 5.40 -11.06
C LYS A 490 30.41 4.54 -12.08
N SER A 491 29.72 3.76 -12.92
CA SER A 491 30.36 2.98 -13.98
C SER A 491 30.78 3.83 -15.18
N GLU A 492 29.98 4.82 -15.60
CA GLU A 492 30.37 5.76 -16.67
C GLU A 492 31.60 6.59 -16.27
N ASN A 493 31.66 7.10 -15.03
CA ASN A 493 32.80 7.91 -14.58
C ASN A 493 34.10 7.09 -14.40
N GLY A 494 34.01 5.76 -14.37
CA GLY A 494 35.17 4.85 -14.38
C GLY A 494 35.72 4.53 -15.77
N LEU A 495 34.98 4.87 -16.85
CA LEU A 495 35.34 4.57 -18.23
C LEU A 495 35.51 5.87 -19.03
N SER A 496 36.73 6.41 -18.98
CA SER A 496 37.07 7.64 -19.71
C SER A 496 36.97 7.46 -21.22
N GLY A 497 36.16 8.30 -21.87
CA GLY A 497 36.30 8.63 -23.29
C GLY A 497 35.39 7.88 -24.26
N SER A 498 34.13 8.33 -24.38
CA SER A 498 33.34 8.15 -25.61
C SER A 498 32.86 9.50 -26.13
N THR A 499 33.36 9.90 -27.30
CA THR A 499 33.04 11.18 -27.96
C THR A 499 31.62 11.12 -28.53
N SER A 500 30.61 11.47 -27.73
CA SER A 500 29.20 11.37 -28.16
C SER A 500 28.24 12.45 -27.66
N SER A 501 28.72 13.42 -26.87
CA SER A 501 27.94 14.58 -26.43
C SER A 501 27.86 15.67 -27.50
N LEU A 502 26.67 16.25 -27.65
CA LEU A 502 26.50 17.56 -28.29
C LEU A 502 26.90 18.64 -27.27
N ASN A 503 28.14 19.13 -27.36
CA ASN A 503 28.58 20.36 -26.70
C ASN A 503 28.15 21.59 -27.50
#